data_AF-A0A386RF45-F1
#
_entry.id   AF-A0A386RF45-F1
#
_cell.length_a   1.000
_cell.length_b   1.000
_cell.length_c   1.000
_cell.angle_alpha   90.00
_cell.angle_beta   90.00
_cell.angle_gamma   90.00
#
_symmetry.space_group_name_H-M   'P 1'
#
loop_
_entity.id
_entity.type
_entity.pdbx_description
1 polymer ?
#
loop_
_entity_poly.entity_id
_entity_poly.type
_entity_poly.pdbx_seq_one_letter_code
_entity_poly.pdbx_strand_id
1 'polypeptide(L)' 'MAVRRTIESDFALLSYYNAENNRARSIAGFQECLEVAVLAYNMAYCLERFN' A
#
# COMPACT_ATOMS: atom_id res chain seq x y z
N MET A 1 5.54 9.48 5.07
CA MET A 1 6.84 8.76 5.09
C MET A 1 6.88 7.59 6.08
N ALA A 2 6.05 7.56 7.14
CA ALA A 2 5.99 6.44 8.08
C ALA A 2 5.36 5.16 7.48
N VAL A 3 4.21 5.29 6.82
CA VAL A 3 3.46 4.16 6.23
C VAL A 3 4.29 3.38 5.21
N ARG A 4 5.01 4.09 4.31
CA ARG A 4 5.92 3.46 3.33
C ARG A 4 6.99 2.59 3.99
N ARG A 5 7.61 3.07 5.07
CA ARG A 5 8.64 2.31 5.80
C ARG A 5 8.06 1.08 6.49
N THR A 6 6.84 1.17 7.03
CA THR A 6 6.15 0.02 7.64
C THR A 6 5.89 -1.07 6.61
N ILE A 7 5.44 -0.69 5.40
CA ILE A 7 5.20 -1.63 4.30
C ILE A 7 6.51 -2.28 3.85
N GLU A 8 7.55 -1.50 3.60
CA GLU A 8 8.87 -2.02 3.22
C GLU A 8 9.41 -3.01 4.28
N SER A 9 9.21 -2.70 5.57
CA SER A 9 9.58 -3.57 6.70
C SER A 9 8.78 -4.87 6.75
N ASP A 10 7.45 -4.81 6.56
CA ASP A 10 6.58 -5.99 6.59
C ASP A 10 6.91 -6.96 5.44
N PHE A 11 7.19 -6.42 4.25
CA PHE A 11 7.62 -7.21 3.11
C PHE A 11 9.02 -7.81 3.31
N ALA A 12 9.95 -7.07 3.92
CA ALA A 12 11.26 -7.61 4.28
C ALA A 12 11.14 -8.78 5.27
N LEU A 13 10.19 -8.72 6.21
CA LEU A 13 9.92 -9.78 7.16
C LEU A 13 9.29 -11.01 6.50
N LEU A 14 8.38 -10.82 5.54
CA LEU A 14 7.82 -11.93 4.75
C LEU A 14 8.88 -12.61 3.87
N SER A 15 9.81 -11.83 3.32
CA SER A 15 10.99 -12.33 2.59
C SER A 15 11.90 -13.17 3.49
N TYR A 16 12.18 -12.68 4.70
CA TYR A 16 12.98 -13.40 5.70
C TYR A 16 12.41 -14.79 6.04
N TYR A 17 11.09 -14.92 6.12
CA TYR A 17 10.42 -16.20 6.37
C TYR A 17 10.12 -17.02 5.09
N ASN A 18 10.63 -16.61 3.93
CA ASN A 18 10.37 -17.22 2.62
C ASN A 18 8.85 -17.36 2.34
N ALA A 19 8.06 -16.44 2.88
CA ALA A 19 6.60 -16.41 2.82
C ALA A 19 6.08 -15.53 1.67
N GLU A 20 6.97 -15.06 0.79
CA GLU A 20 6.67 -14.24 -0.37
C GLU A 20 5.58 -14.87 -1.26
N ASN A 21 5.50 -16.20 -1.29
CA ASN A 21 4.78 -16.94 -2.31
C ASN A 21 3.38 -17.47 -1.96
N ASN A 22 2.79 -17.09 -0.81
CA ASN A 22 1.46 -17.60 -0.45
C ASN A 22 0.28 -16.66 -0.72
N ARG A 23 0.51 -15.37 -1.05
CA ARG A 23 -0.51 -14.41 -1.55
C ARG A 23 0.01 -12.97 -1.78
N ALA A 24 1.28 -12.69 -1.50
CA ALA A 24 1.82 -11.33 -1.56
C ALA A 24 2.19 -10.96 -3.01
N ARG A 25 1.38 -10.11 -3.65
CA ARG A 25 1.84 -9.32 -4.80
C ARG A 25 3.06 -8.50 -4.37
N SER A 26 4.02 -8.31 -5.26
CA SER A 26 5.30 -7.61 -5.00
C SER A 26 5.13 -6.29 -4.25
N ILE A 27 6.17 -5.83 -3.53
CA ILE A 27 6.20 -4.51 -2.87
C ILE A 27 5.71 -3.41 -3.83
N ALA A 28 6.21 -3.43 -5.06
CA ALA A 28 5.83 -2.48 -6.10
C ALA A 28 4.31 -2.52 -6.39
N GLY A 29 3.73 -3.72 -6.56
CA GLY A 29 2.29 -3.86 -6.80
C GLY A 29 1.44 -3.46 -5.60
N PHE A 30 1.89 -3.75 -4.38
CA PHE A 30 1.19 -3.31 -3.17
C PHE A 30 1.22 -1.79 -3.02
N GLN A 31 2.38 -1.16 -3.27
CA GLN A 31 2.54 0.28 -3.20
C GLN A 31 1.66 0.98 -4.25
N GLU A 32 1.62 0.48 -5.48
CA GLU A 32 0.76 0.99 -6.54
C GLU A 32 -0.73 0.92 -6.16
N CYS A 33 -1.21 -0.22 -5.63
CA CYS A 33 -2.59 -0.35 -5.16
C CYS A 33 -2.93 0.62 -4.02
N LEU A 34 -2.01 0.80 -3.06
CA LEU A 34 -2.22 1.72 -1.94
C LEU A 34 -2.29 3.18 -2.39
N GLU A 35 -1.40 3.59 -3.29
CA GLU A 35 -1.38 4.95 -3.85
C GLU A 35 -2.68 5.26 -4.59
N VAL A 36 -3.20 4.32 -5.38
CA VAL A 36 -4.50 4.44 -6.07
C VAL A 36 -5.66 4.55 -5.06
N ALA A 37 -5.69 3.71 -4.03
CA ALA A 37 -6.75 3.74 -3.02
C ALA A 37 -6.79 5.06 -2.23
N VAL A 38 -5.61 5.57 -1.84
CA VAL A 38 -5.49 6.86 -1.15
C VAL A 38 -5.92 8.01 -2.06
N LEU A 39 -5.52 7.99 -3.33
CA LEU A 39 -5.94 8.99 -4.30
C LEU A 39 -7.46 9.00 -4.48
N ALA A 40 -8.07 7.82 -4.66
CA ALA A 40 -9.52 7.69 -4.79
C ALA A 40 -10.28 8.22 -3.56
N TYR A 41 -9.81 7.87 -2.36
CA TYR A 41 -10.37 8.38 -1.11
C TYR A 41 -10.30 9.91 -1.03
N ASN A 42 -9.14 10.49 -1.33
CA ASN A 42 -8.95 11.94 -1.30
C ASN A 42 -9.83 12.65 -2.33
N MET A 43 -9.99 12.09 -3.52
CA MET A 43 -10.90 12.65 -4.53
C MET A 43 -12.35 12.62 -4.06
N ALA A 44 -12.80 11.50 -3.48
CA ALA A 44 -14.15 11.39 -2.91
C ALA A 44 -14.38 12.43 -1.79
N TYR A 45 -13.42 12.57 -0.87
CA TYR A 45 -13.49 13.59 0.19
C TYR A 45 -13.56 15.01 -0.37
N CYS A 46 -12.75 15.35 -1.38
CA CYS A 46 -12.79 16.66 -2.01
C CYS A 46 -14.15 16.92 -2.67
N LEU A 47 -14.73 15.93 -3.34
CA LEU A 47 -16.07 16.04 -3.92
C LEU A 47 -17.13 16.22 -2.83
N GLU A 48 -17.08 15.47 -1.73
CA GLU A 48 -18.04 15.64 -0.62
C GLU A 48 -17.92 17.00 0.08
N ARG A 49 -16.70 17.55 0.16
CA ARG A 49 -16.42 18.76 0.92
C ARG A 49 -16.59 20.06 0.12
N PHE A 50 -16.36 20.02 -1.19
CA PHE A 50 -16.32 21.21 -2.06
C PHE A 50 -17.35 21.20 -3.19
N ASN A 51 -18.22 20.19 -3.24
CA ASN A 51 -19.46 20.21 -4.05
C ASN A 51 -20.61 20.82 -3.25
#